data_AF-A0A662Q0K3-F1
#
_entry.id   AF-A0A662Q0K3-F1
#
_cell.length_a   1.000
_cell.length_b   1.000
_cell.length_c   1.000
_cell.angle_alpha   90.00
_cell.angle_beta   90.00
_cell.angle_gamma   90.00
#
_symmetry.space_group_name_H-M   'P 1'
#
loop_
_entity.id
_entity.type
_entity.pdbx_description
1 polymer ?
#
loop_
_entity_poly.entity_id
_entity_poly.type
_entity_poly.pdbx_seq_one_letter_code
_entity_poly.pdbx_strand_id
1 'polypeptide(L)'
;SMGFEFPAMAVEKILGGEAEEVEEAMESLTGIERIGEKMGAIGYLTRGSIMRIDLGIQAVVSALIPRLNPDLYPSKLPRAEEILGRL
;
A
#
# COMPACT_ATOMS: atom_id res chain seq x y z
N SER A 1 4.08 -3.19 -2.69
CA SER A 1 4.57 -1.87 -3.10
C SER A 1 5.92 -1.62 -2.45
N MET A 2 6.60 -0.50 -2.77
CA MET A 2 7.78 -0.05 -2.02
C MET A 2 7.44 0.15 -0.54
N GLY A 3 8.27 -0.38 0.36
CA GLY A 3 8.18 -0.13 1.80
C GLY A 3 8.82 1.20 2.17
N PHE A 4 8.34 1.81 3.26
CA PHE A 4 8.88 3.05 3.82
C PHE A 4 8.69 3.07 5.34
N GLU A 5 9.50 3.88 6.02
CA GLU A 5 9.48 4.02 7.48
C GLU A 5 8.37 4.97 7.94
N PHE A 6 7.65 4.60 9.00
CA PHE A 6 6.67 5.48 9.64
C PHE A 6 7.33 6.34 10.73
N PRO A 7 6.78 7.53 11.04
CA PRO A 7 7.20 8.28 12.22
C PRO A 7 7.08 7.41 13.48
N ALA A 8 8.07 7.46 14.38
CA ALA A 8 8.08 6.68 15.61
C ALA A 8 6.79 6.85 16.43
N MET A 9 6.27 8.08 16.51
CA MET A 9 4.99 8.37 17.17
C MET A 9 3.81 7.55 16.62
N ALA A 10 3.74 7.34 15.30
CA ALA A 10 2.69 6.54 14.70
C ALA A 10 2.84 5.06 15.09
N VAL A 11 4.07 4.56 15.14
CA VAL A 11 4.38 3.19 15.58
C VAL A 11 4.06 3.00 17.06
N GLU A 12 4.45 3.94 17.91
CA GLU A 12 4.18 3.94 19.34
C GLU A 12 2.67 3.94 19.63
N LYS A 13 1.87 4.70 18.87
CA LYS A 13 0.41 4.70 18.99
C LYS A 13 -0.21 3.34 18.71
N ILE A 14 0.26 2.64 17.68
CA ILE A 14 -0.20 1.29 17.34
C ILE A 14 0.20 0.30 18.43
N LEU A 15 1.48 0.29 18.82
CA LEU A 15 2.00 -0.64 19.82
C LEU A 15 1.42 -0.39 21.23
N GLY A 16 1.10 0.87 21.54
CA GLY A 16 0.47 1.28 22.79
C GLY A 16 -1.05 1.03 22.82
N GLY A 17 -1.66 0.63 21.71
CA GLY A 17 -3.12 0.42 21.61
C GLY A 17 -3.93 1.73 21.58
N GLU A 18 -3.30 2.87 21.32
CA GLU A 18 -3.99 4.16 21.12
C GLU A 18 -4.65 4.27 19.74
N ALA A 19 -4.18 3.47 18.78
CA ALA A 19 -4.73 3.36 17.44
C ALA A 19 -4.76 1.88 17.04
N GLU A 20 -5.84 1.43 16.40
CA GLU A 20 -5.91 0.07 15.84
C GLU A 20 -5.23 0.01 14.47
N GLU A 21 -5.33 1.10 13.70
CA GLU A 21 -4.80 1.18 12.35
C GLU A 21 -3.83 2.34 12.16
N VAL A 22 -2.83 2.13 11.28
CA VAL A 22 -1.85 3.15 10.94
C VAL A 22 -2.51 4.40 10.33
N GLU A 23 -3.66 4.24 9.68
CA GLU A 23 -4.44 5.37 9.18
C GLU A 23 -4.86 6.29 10.33
N GLU A 24 -5.47 5.75 11.39
CA GLU A 24 -5.89 6.53 12.57
C GLU A 24 -4.71 7.29 13.22
N ALA A 25 -3.56 6.60 13.37
CA ALA A 25 -2.36 7.22 13.90
C ALA A 25 -1.87 8.38 13.03
N MET A 26 -1.95 8.24 11.71
CA MET A 26 -1.55 9.28 10.75
C MET A 26 -2.59 10.41 10.65
N GLU A 27 -3.88 10.13 10.79
CA GLU A 27 -4.91 11.16 10.88
C GLU A 27 -4.70 12.03 12.12
N SER A 28 -4.45 11.39 13.27
CA SER A 28 -4.13 12.09 14.52
C SER A 28 -2.87 12.96 14.41
N LEU A 29 -1.83 12.45 13.74
CA LEU A 29 -0.56 13.17 13.55
C LEU A 29 -0.70 14.37 12.59
N THR A 30 -1.48 14.21 11.52
CA THR A 30 -1.51 15.17 10.41
C THR A 30 -2.70 16.11 10.44
N GLY A 31 -3.76 15.76 11.17
CA GLY A 31 -5.06 16.45 11.14
C GLY A 31 -5.83 16.25 9.84
N ILE A 32 -5.42 15.30 8.98
CA ILE A 32 -6.05 15.04 7.70
C ILE A 32 -6.94 13.80 7.83
N GLU A 33 -8.24 13.99 7.99
CA GLU A 33 -9.19 12.88 7.97
C GLU A 33 -9.15 12.11 6.65
N ARG A 34 -9.30 10.79 6.72
CA ARG A 34 -9.27 9.84 5.61
C ARG A 34 -8.05 10.03 4.73
N ILE A 35 -6.89 10.19 5.36
CA ILE A 35 -5.63 10.43 4.65
C ILE A 35 -5.31 9.28 3.68
N GLY A 36 -5.70 8.05 4.01
CA GLY A 36 -5.54 6.85 3.18
C GLY A 36 -6.33 6.90 1.87
N GLU A 37 -7.47 7.58 1.84
CA GLU A 37 -8.27 7.83 0.63
C GLU A 37 -7.72 8.97 -0.24
N LYS A 38 -6.81 9.79 0.30
CA LYS A 38 -6.25 10.97 -0.36
C LYS A 38 -4.82 10.69 -0.85
N MET A 39 -3.85 11.36 -0.24
CA MET A 39 -2.43 11.25 -0.59
C MET A 39 -1.75 10.03 0.04
N GLY A 40 -2.38 9.44 1.07
CA GLY A 40 -1.80 8.43 1.94
C GLY A 40 -0.69 8.99 2.83
N ALA A 41 -0.26 8.17 3.81
CA ALA A 41 0.87 8.51 4.66
C ALA A 41 2.13 8.86 3.84
N ILE A 42 2.39 8.10 2.76
CA ILE A 42 3.55 8.37 1.89
C ILE A 42 3.46 9.73 1.19
N GLY A 43 2.27 10.17 0.77
CA GLY A 43 2.07 11.48 0.17
C GLY A 43 2.40 12.60 1.14
N TYR A 44 2.00 12.47 2.41
CA TYR A 44 2.35 13.43 3.45
C TYR A 44 3.86 13.44 3.72
N LEU A 45 4.45 12.26 3.98
CA LEU A 45 5.85 12.12 4.39
C LEU A 45 6.83 12.53 3.27
N THR A 46 6.46 12.36 2.01
CA THR A 46 7.26 12.76 0.85
C THR A 46 6.93 14.15 0.31
N ARG A 47 6.07 14.91 1.01
CA ARG A 47 5.58 16.23 0.56
C ARG A 47 5.01 16.21 -0.86
N GLY A 48 4.25 15.16 -1.19
CA GLY A 48 3.59 14.98 -2.48
C GLY A 48 4.50 14.48 -3.60
N SER A 49 5.75 14.10 -3.31
CA SER A 49 6.65 13.54 -4.34
C SER A 49 6.25 12.12 -4.76
N ILE A 50 5.67 11.35 -3.84
CA ILE A 50 5.10 10.03 -4.09
C ILE A 50 3.74 9.94 -3.40
N MET A 51 2.71 9.68 -4.17
CA MET A 51 1.34 9.53 -3.70
C MET A 51 0.99 8.05 -3.48
N ARG A 52 -0.05 7.78 -2.69
CA ARG A 52 -0.57 6.42 -2.47
C ARG A 52 -0.87 5.67 -3.78
N ILE A 53 -1.37 6.39 -4.79
CA ILE A 53 -1.67 5.82 -6.10
C ILE A 53 -0.41 5.30 -6.82
N ASP A 54 0.73 5.97 -6.67
CA ASP A 54 1.98 5.56 -7.30
C ASP A 54 2.47 4.22 -6.76
N LEU A 55 2.32 3.99 -5.45
CA LEU A 55 2.59 2.69 -4.83
C LEU A 55 1.69 1.58 -5.37
N GLY A 56 0.41 1.91 -5.62
CA GLY A 56 -0.57 0.99 -6.21
C GLY A 56 -0.20 0.62 -7.65
N ILE A 57 0.12 1.63 -8.48
CA ILE A 57 0.59 1.42 -9.85
C ILE A 57 1.82 0.52 -9.85
N GLN A 58 2.83 0.84 -9.04
CA GLN A 58 4.06 0.05 -8.95
C GLN A 58 3.76 -1.40 -8.54
N ALA A 59 2.92 -1.61 -7.53
CA ALA A 59 2.59 -2.96 -7.05
C ALA A 59 1.87 -3.79 -8.11
N VAL A 60 0.86 -3.22 -8.78
CA VAL A 60 0.08 -3.91 -9.81
C VAL A 60 0.94 -4.21 -11.04
N VAL A 61 1.73 -3.23 -11.52
CA VAL A 61 2.65 -3.43 -12.64
C VAL A 61 3.65 -4.55 -12.33
N SER A 62 4.24 -4.54 -11.14
CA SER A 62 5.16 -5.60 -10.70
C SER A 62 4.48 -6.97 -10.63
N ALA A 63 3.23 -7.04 -10.15
CA ALA A 63 2.47 -8.30 -10.09
C ALA A 63 2.15 -8.88 -11.49
N LEU A 64 2.13 -8.04 -12.53
CA LEU A 64 1.89 -8.47 -13.91
C LEU A 64 3.16 -8.92 -14.64
N ILE A 65 4.36 -8.73 -14.09
CA ILE A 65 5.64 -9.10 -14.71
C ILE A 65 5.63 -10.54 -15.27
N PRO A 66 5.15 -11.57 -14.55
CA PRO A 66 5.16 -12.93 -15.08
C PRO A 66 4.21 -13.11 -16.28
N ARG A 67 3.13 -12.32 -16.36
CA ARG A 67 2.21 -12.34 -17.52
C ARG A 67 2.78 -11.61 -18.73
N LEU A 68 3.58 -10.57 -18.50
CA LEU A 68 4.25 -9.81 -19.56
C LEU A 68 5.44 -10.57 -20.16
N ASN A 69 6.03 -11.51 -19.41
CA ASN A 69 7.24 -12.24 -19.81
C ASN A 69 7.03 -13.76 -19.73
N PRO A 70 6.05 -14.33 -20.47
CA PRO A 70 5.67 -15.74 -20.30
C PRO A 70 6.84 -16.71 -20.54
N ASP A 71 7.78 -16.36 -21.42
CA ASP A 71 8.96 -17.20 -21.73
C ASP A 71 9.92 -17.34 -20.54
N LEU A 72 9.93 -16.36 -19.61
CA LEU A 72 10.76 -16.36 -18.42
C LEU A 72 10.06 -16.96 -17.19
N TYR A 73 8.73 -17.12 -17.26
CA TYR A 73 7.89 -17.59 -16.16
C TYR A 73 7.02 -18.77 -16.64
N PRO A 74 7.58 -20.00 -16.69
CA PRO A 74 6.95 -21.15 -17.35
C PRO A 74 5.71 -21.70 -16.62
N SER A 75 5.46 -21.25 -15.38
CA SER A 75 4.31 -21.68 -14.60
C SER A 75 3.03 -21.00 -15.11
N LYS A 76 2.01 -21.80 -15.43
CA LYS A 76 0.69 -21.28 -15.78
C LYS A 76 0.10 -20.54 -14.58
N LEU A 77 0.02 -19.21 -14.69
CA LEU A 77 -0.68 -18.41 -13.71
C LEU A 77 -2.20 -18.63 -13.82
N PRO A 78 -2.93 -18.67 -12.69
CA PRO A 78 -4.38 -18.79 -12.70
C PRO A 78 -5.03 -17.56 -13.35
N ARG A 79 -6.19 -17.77 -13.97
CA ARG A 79 -7.01 -16.67 -14.48
C ARG A 79 -7.77 -16.00 -13.33
N ALA A 80 -8.22 -14.77 -13.56
CA ALA A 80 -8.95 -14.02 -12.54
C ALA A 80 -10.21 -14.77 -12.10
N GLU A 81 -10.95 -15.36 -13.03
CA GLU A 81 -12.17 -16.12 -12.77
C GLU A 81 -11.91 -17.36 -11.91
N GLU A 82 -10.74 -18.00 -12.09
CA GLU A 82 -10.34 -19.19 -11.33
C GLU A 82 -9.99 -18.87 -9.88
N ILE A 83 -9.52 -17.66 -9.60
CA ILE A 83 -9.27 -17.18 -8.24
C ILE A 83 -10.57 -16.68 -7.61
N LEU A 84 -11.34 -15.87 -8.32
CA LEU A 84 -12.57 -15.27 -7.79
C LEU A 84 -13.62 -16.32 -7.45
N GLY A 85 -13.66 -17.46 -8.16
CA GLY A 85 -14.52 -18.58 -7.80
C GLY A 85 -14.12 -19.35 -6.54
N ARG A 86 -13.03 -18.96 -5.87
CA ARG A 86 -12.51 -19.60 -4.63
C ARG A 86 -12.64 -18.70 -3.40
N LEU A 87 -13.03 -17.44 -3.57
CA LEU A 87 -13.30 -16.46 -2.50
C LEU A 87 -14.79 -16.51 -2.14
#